data_AF-W9Z4U5-F1
#
_entry.id   AF-W9Z4U5-F1
#
_cell.length_a   1.000
_cell.length_b   1.000
_cell.length_c   1.000
_cell.angle_alpha   90.00
_cell.angle_beta   90.00
_cell.angle_gamma   90.00
#
_symmetry.space_group_name_H-M   'P 1'
#
loop_
_entity.id
_entity.type
_entity.pdbx_description
1 polymer ?
#
loop_
_entity_poly.entity_id
_entity_poly.type
_entity_poly.pdbx_seq_one_letter_code
_entity_poly.pdbx_strand_id
1 'polypeptide(L)'
;MSKGLPRWLVSSSYQARDEMHKSFDRWRTWCSENYNWDNDELRDVEYEPIWGTQYVRKMIQRHEALGLSNNGVAVVMLGYFFVAMANTVPAVLWMIVHILLDANLLRRVRHQISPAFQSTEVGEQPDIKD
;
A
#
# COMPACT_ATOMS: atom_id res chain seq x y z
N MET A 1 13.88 -9.87 12.65
CA MET A 1 13.82 -11.14 13.40
C MET A 1 14.47 -10.93 14.76
N SER A 2 13.72 -11.06 15.85
CA SER A 2 14.30 -11.07 17.20
C SER A 2 15.11 -12.36 17.35
N LYS A 3 16.41 -12.25 17.61
CA LYS A 3 17.35 -13.38 17.74
C LYS A 3 17.13 -14.23 19.02
N GLY A 4 15.91 -14.33 19.54
CA GLY A 4 15.63 -14.97 20.85
C GLY A 4 16.31 -14.27 22.04
N LEU A 5 16.85 -13.07 21.82
CA LEU A 5 17.60 -12.33 22.82
C LEU A 5 16.64 -11.55 23.73
N PRO A 6 16.96 -11.42 25.03
CA PRO A 6 16.13 -10.67 25.98
C PRO A 6 15.91 -9.22 25.54
N ARG A 7 14.74 -8.66 25.86
CA ARG A 7 14.32 -7.30 25.45
C ARG A 7 15.28 -6.20 25.92
N TRP A 8 15.99 -6.40 27.02
CA TRP A 8 17.00 -5.47 27.53
C TRP A 8 18.30 -5.47 26.69
N LEU A 9 18.59 -6.54 25.97
CA LEU A 9 19.81 -6.68 25.16
C LEU A 9 19.62 -6.15 23.72
N VAL A 10 18.37 -6.12 23.22
CA VAL A 10 18.04 -5.63 21.87
C VAL A 10 16.90 -4.61 21.89
N SER A 11 16.92 -3.74 22.90
CA SER A 11 15.83 -2.83 23.25
C SER A 11 15.38 -1.95 22.08
N SER A 12 16.30 -1.49 21.24
CA SER A 12 16.00 -0.62 20.09
C SER A 12 15.10 -1.30 19.04
N SER A 13 15.35 -2.58 18.74
CA SER A 13 14.56 -3.33 17.75
C SER A 13 13.13 -3.62 18.23
N TYR A 14 12.98 -3.91 19.51
CA TYR A 14 11.67 -4.09 20.14
C TYR A 14 10.93 -2.77 20.23
N GLN A 15 11.61 -1.69 20.63
CA GLN A 15 11.04 -0.36 20.70
C GLN A 15 10.55 0.11 19.32
N ALA A 16 11.35 -0.05 18.27
CA ALA A 16 10.94 0.30 16.91
C ALA A 16 9.67 -0.46 16.47
N ARG A 17 9.59 -1.76 16.77
CA ARG A 17 8.40 -2.57 16.50
C ARG A 17 7.19 -2.05 17.27
N ASP A 18 7.34 -1.73 18.55
CA ASP A 18 6.25 -1.23 19.39
C ASP A 18 5.75 0.14 18.90
N GLU A 19 6.65 1.04 18.51
CA GLU A 19 6.28 2.35 17.96
C GLU A 19 5.56 2.24 16.62
N MET A 20 6.00 1.35 15.73
CA MET A 20 5.28 1.07 14.48
C MET A 20 3.88 0.51 14.76
N HIS A 21 3.77 -0.39 15.74
CA HIS A 21 2.49 -0.94 16.14
C HIS A 21 1.52 0.16 16.61
N LYS A 22 1.96 1.02 17.56
CA LYS A 22 1.17 2.16 18.02
C LYS A 22 0.76 3.08 16.88
N SER A 23 1.64 3.30 15.91
CA SER A 23 1.38 4.14 14.74
C SER A 23 0.29 3.54 13.85
N PHE A 24 0.34 2.23 13.57
CA PHE A 24 -0.69 1.55 12.78
C PHE A 24 -2.04 1.52 13.48
N ASP A 25 -2.07 1.28 14.79
CA ASP A 25 -3.34 1.30 15.53
C ASP A 25 -3.96 2.70 15.56
N ARG A 26 -3.14 3.75 15.76
CA ARG A 26 -3.59 5.14 15.67
C ARG A 26 -4.14 5.48 14.28
N TRP A 27 -3.39 5.14 13.24
CA TRP A 27 -3.81 5.38 11.85
C TRP A 27 -5.13 4.66 11.55
N ARG A 28 -5.24 3.38 11.89
CA ARG A 28 -6.45 2.57 11.65
C ARG A 28 -7.68 3.14 12.37
N THR A 29 -7.49 3.54 13.63
CA THR A 29 -8.56 4.17 14.43
C THR A 29 -9.02 5.45 13.76
N TRP A 30 -8.09 6.33 13.37
CA TRP A 30 -8.40 7.56 12.64
C TRP A 30 -9.13 7.26 11.32
N CYS A 31 -8.67 6.27 10.55
CA CYS A 31 -9.33 5.89 9.30
C CYS A 31 -10.75 5.38 9.52
N SER A 32 -10.98 4.58 10.56
CA SER A 32 -12.30 4.05 10.90
C SER A 32 -13.28 5.16 11.31
N GLU A 33 -12.80 6.16 12.05
CA GLU A 33 -13.59 7.32 12.50
C GLU A 33 -13.94 8.29 11.36
N ASN A 34 -13.06 8.40 10.35
CA ASN A 34 -13.22 9.37 9.26
C ASN A 34 -13.86 8.77 8.01
N TYR A 35 -13.90 7.44 7.89
CA TYR A 35 -14.46 6.77 6.72
C TYR A 35 -15.98 6.59 6.83
N ASN A 36 -16.71 7.04 5.80
CA ASN A 36 -18.14 6.85 5.73
C ASN A 36 -18.48 5.43 5.25
N TRP A 37 -18.79 4.55 6.22
CA TRP A 37 -19.15 3.15 5.97
C TRP A 37 -20.49 2.97 5.24
N ASP A 38 -21.38 3.95 5.32
CA ASP A 38 -22.73 3.89 4.74
C ASP A 38 -22.76 4.38 3.29
N ASN A 39 -21.62 4.80 2.73
CA ASN A 39 -21.51 5.21 1.34
C ASN A 39 -21.16 4.02 0.44
N ASP A 40 -22.15 3.48 -0.25
CA ASP A 40 -21.99 2.38 -1.21
C ASP A 40 -21.06 2.73 -2.39
N GLU A 41 -20.96 4.00 -2.78
CA GLU A 41 -20.06 4.43 -3.87
C GLU A 41 -18.57 4.27 -3.49
N LEU A 42 -18.24 4.36 -2.20
CA LEU A 42 -16.87 4.20 -1.72
C LEU A 42 -16.44 2.74 -1.59
N ARG A 43 -17.40 1.80 -1.64
CA ARG A 43 -17.14 0.37 -1.44
C ARG A 43 -16.32 -0.24 -2.56
N ASP A 44 -16.60 0.18 -3.80
CA ASP A 44 -15.97 -0.35 -5.01
C ASP A 44 -14.95 0.59 -5.68
N VAL A 45 -14.68 1.73 -5.04
CA VAL A 45 -13.61 2.64 -5.47
C VAL A 45 -12.23 2.01 -5.29
N GLU A 46 -11.40 2.08 -6.34
CA GLU A 46 -10.04 1.55 -6.36
C GLU A 46 -9.12 2.27 -5.37
N TYR A 47 -9.33 3.58 -5.18
CA TYR A 47 -8.52 4.40 -4.27
C TYR A 47 -9.34 5.53 -3.65
N GLU A 48 -9.22 5.72 -2.34
CA GLU A 48 -9.70 6.92 -1.64
C GLU A 48 -8.71 7.37 -0.54
N PRO A 49 -8.76 8.64 -0.12
CA PRO A 49 -7.70 9.23 0.69
C PRO A 49 -7.54 8.69 2.12
N ILE A 50 -8.55 8.03 2.69
CA ILE A 50 -8.58 7.63 4.10
C ILE A 50 -7.85 6.31 4.32
N TRP A 51 -8.26 5.25 3.63
CA TRP A 51 -7.62 3.92 3.69
C TRP A 51 -6.63 3.68 2.56
N GLY A 52 -6.61 4.54 1.54
CA GLY A 52 -5.81 4.38 0.34
C GLY A 52 -6.48 3.42 -0.65
N THR A 53 -5.72 2.45 -1.14
CA THR A 53 -6.24 1.52 -2.16
C THR A 53 -7.29 0.58 -1.58
N GLN A 54 -8.20 0.12 -2.43
CA GLN A 54 -9.21 -0.87 -2.09
C GLN A 54 -8.59 -2.14 -1.51
N TYR A 55 -7.40 -2.52 -1.99
CA TYR A 55 -6.63 -3.64 -1.48
C TYR A 55 -6.32 -3.51 0.02
N VAL A 56 -5.80 -2.36 0.45
CA VAL A 56 -5.44 -2.13 1.87
C VAL A 56 -6.69 -2.20 2.75
N ARG A 57 -7.78 -1.55 2.33
CA ARG A 57 -9.07 -1.60 3.05
C ARG A 57 -9.59 -3.04 3.19
N LYS A 58 -9.73 -3.76 2.07
CA LYS A 58 -10.23 -5.14 2.05
C LYS A 58 -9.33 -6.09 2.84
N MET A 59 -8.02 -5.89 2.80
CA MET A 59 -7.07 -6.66 3.59
C MET A 59 -7.33 -6.50 5.08
N ILE A 60 -7.50 -5.27 5.57
CA ILE A 60 -7.75 -4.99 6.99
C ILE A 60 -9.10 -5.56 7.43
N GLN A 61 -10.17 -5.27 6.67
CA GLN A 61 -11.51 -5.79 6.94
C GLN A 61 -11.53 -7.32 7.00
N ARG A 62 -10.80 -7.99 6.11
CA ARG A 62 -10.70 -9.45 6.10
C ARG A 62 -10.07 -9.98 7.39
N HIS A 63 -9.02 -9.34 7.89
CA HIS A 63 -8.36 -9.78 9.13
C HIS A 63 -9.21 -9.47 10.36
N GLU A 64 -9.94 -8.35 10.38
CA GLU A 64 -10.93 -8.07 11.42
C GLU A 64 -12.07 -9.09 11.41
N ALA A 65 -12.60 -9.45 10.23
CA ALA A 65 -13.64 -10.46 10.06
C ALA A 65 -13.20 -11.87 10.49
N LEU A 66 -11.89 -12.16 10.49
CA LEU A 66 -11.33 -13.41 11.03
C LEU A 66 -11.24 -13.43 12.56
N GLY A 67 -11.71 -12.37 13.25
CA GLY A 67 -11.74 -12.28 14.70
C GLY A 67 -10.38 -11.93 15.32
N LEU A 68 -9.44 -11.39 14.53
CA LEU A 68 -8.19 -10.90 15.09
C LEU A 68 -8.48 -9.71 16.01
N SER A 69 -7.80 -9.66 17.15
CA SER A 69 -7.81 -8.46 17.98
C SER A 69 -7.21 -7.28 17.22
N ASN A 70 -7.52 -6.05 17.63
CA ASN A 70 -6.92 -4.82 17.06
C ASN A 70 -5.39 -4.91 17.01
N ASN A 71 -4.79 -5.45 18.07
CA ASN A 71 -3.36 -5.70 18.18
C ASN A 71 -2.86 -6.76 17.18
N GLY A 72 -3.68 -7.78 16.89
CA GLY A 72 -3.39 -8.78 15.85
C GLY A 72 -3.39 -8.16 14.44
N VAL A 73 -4.37 -7.33 14.13
CA VAL A 73 -4.49 -6.65 12.83
C VAL A 73 -3.30 -5.72 12.58
N ALA A 74 -2.91 -4.92 13.57
CA ALA A 74 -1.76 -4.03 13.43
C ALA A 74 -0.42 -4.78 13.30
N VAL A 75 -0.27 -5.97 13.90
CA VAL A 75 0.88 -6.85 13.64
C VAL A 75 0.88 -7.40 12.22
N VAL A 76 -0.29 -7.78 11.69
CA VAL A 76 -0.43 -8.23 10.30
C VAL A 76 -0.06 -7.12 9.33
N MET A 77 -0.54 -5.90 9.56
CA MET A 77 -0.18 -4.72 8.78
C MET A 77 1.33 -4.47 8.77
N LEU A 78 1.97 -4.55 9.93
CA LEU A 78 3.43 -4.44 10.04
C LEU A 78 4.13 -5.55 9.22
N GLY A 79 3.58 -6.76 9.21
CA GLY A 79 4.06 -7.86 8.37
C GLY A 79 4.00 -7.54 6.88
N TYR A 80 2.85 -7.06 6.38
CA TYR A 80 2.69 -6.64 5.00
C TYR A 80 3.64 -5.50 4.62
N PHE A 81 3.74 -4.49 5.49
CA PHE A 81 4.66 -3.37 5.31
C PHE A 81 6.11 -3.86 5.19
N PHE A 82 6.53 -4.75 6.10
CA PHE A 82 7.86 -5.33 6.05
C PHE A 82 8.12 -6.10 4.75
N VAL A 83 7.17 -6.93 4.29
CA VAL A 83 7.32 -7.68 3.04
C VAL A 83 7.47 -6.74 1.84
N ALA A 84 6.63 -5.70 1.75
CA ALA A 84 6.69 -4.72 0.68
C ALA A 84 8.01 -3.95 0.67
N MET A 85 8.47 -3.48 1.84
CA MET A 85 9.70 -2.71 1.96
C MET A 85 10.96 -3.56 1.77
N ALA A 86 10.96 -4.82 2.22
CA ALA A 86 12.13 -5.68 2.15
C ALA A 86 12.30 -6.37 0.78
N ASN A 87 11.21 -6.61 0.05
CA ASN A 87 11.26 -7.37 -1.21
C ASN A 87 10.83 -6.54 -2.40
N THR A 88 9.63 -5.96 -2.37
CA THR A 88 9.06 -5.27 -3.53
C THR A 88 9.86 -4.03 -3.91
N VAL A 89 10.20 -3.17 -2.93
CA VAL A 89 10.95 -1.94 -3.20
C VAL A 89 12.34 -2.25 -3.80
N PRO A 90 13.17 -3.14 -3.20
CA PRO A 90 14.45 -3.50 -3.82
C PRO A 90 14.28 -4.18 -5.18
N ALA A 91 13.30 -5.08 -5.35
CA ALA A 91 13.07 -5.76 -6.62
C ALA A 91 12.70 -4.78 -7.74
N VAL A 92 11.81 -3.82 -7.46
CA VAL A 92 11.43 -2.77 -8.42
C VAL A 92 12.62 -1.88 -8.72
N LEU A 93 13.42 -1.52 -7.71
CA LEU A 93 14.64 -0.74 -7.92
C LEU A 93 15.60 -1.47 -8.87
N TRP A 94 15.87 -2.75 -8.61
CA TRP A 94 16.72 -3.56 -9.48
C TRP A 94 16.15 -3.70 -10.89
N MET A 95 14.84 -3.91 -11.01
CA MET A 95 14.16 -3.98 -12.30
C MET A 95 14.36 -2.67 -13.10
N ILE A 96 14.17 -1.51 -12.48
CA ILE A 96 14.37 -0.20 -13.13
C ILE A 96 15.83 -0.04 -13.56
N VAL A 97 16.79 -0.37 -12.69
CA VAL A 97 18.21 -0.32 -13.03
C VAL A 97 18.53 -1.18 -14.25
N HIS A 98 18.03 -2.43 -14.29
CA HIS A 98 18.23 -3.32 -15.44
C HIS A 98 17.58 -2.80 -16.73
N ILE A 99 16.37 -2.23 -16.63
CA ILE A 99 15.70 -1.62 -17.80
C ILE A 99 16.51 -0.44 -18.32
N LEU A 100 17.08 0.40 -17.45
CA LEU A 100 17.83 1.59 -17.86
C LEU A 100 19.22 1.26 -18.42
N LEU A 101 19.87 0.21 -17.91
CA LEU A 101 21.20 -0.20 -18.37
C LEU A 101 21.18 -0.93 -19.73
N ASP A 102 20.03 -1.47 -20.14
CA ASP A 102 19.85 -2.13 -21.43
C ASP A 102 18.98 -1.27 -22.37
N ALA A 103 19.62 -0.64 -23.35
CA ALA A 103 18.95 0.21 -24.34
C ALA A 103 17.87 -0.52 -25.17
N ASN A 104 18.01 -1.83 -25.37
CA ASN A 104 17.02 -2.63 -26.09
C ASN A 104 15.79 -2.90 -25.21
N LEU A 105 15.99 -3.24 -23.94
CA LEU A 105 14.90 -3.40 -22.97
C LEU A 105 14.16 -2.07 -22.74
N LEU A 106 14.88 -0.96 -22.57
CA LEU A 106 14.27 0.36 -22.43
C LEU A 106 13.36 0.72 -23.61
N ARG A 107 13.82 0.47 -24.84
CA ARG A 107 13.05 0.74 -26.06
C ARG A 107 11.78 -0.12 -26.11
N ARG A 108 11.87 -1.40 -25.74
CA ARG A 108 10.71 -2.30 -25.71
C ARG A 108 9.70 -1.91 -24.64
N VAL A 109 10.17 -1.60 -23.43
CA VAL A 109 9.32 -1.14 -22.32
C VAL A 109 8.61 0.16 -22.70
N ARG A 110 9.33 1.16 -23.23
CA ARG A 110 8.71 2.41 -23.71
C ARG A 110 7.67 2.15 -24.81
N HIS A 111 7.96 1.27 -25.76
CA HIS A 111 7.00 0.93 -26.80
C HIS A 111 5.73 0.29 -26.25
N GLN A 112 5.83 -0.57 -25.23
CA GLN A 112 4.67 -1.21 -24.62
C GLN A 112 3.85 -0.29 -23.70
N ILE A 113 4.48 0.68 -23.04
CA ILE A 113 3.77 1.59 -22.14
C ILE A 113 3.22 2.82 -22.90
N SER A 114 3.80 3.19 -24.05
CA SER A 114 3.34 4.33 -24.86
C SER A 114 1.82 4.36 -25.14
N PRO A 115 1.13 3.24 -25.44
CA PRO A 115 -0.31 3.25 -25.66
C PRO A 115 -1.11 3.64 -24.40
N ALA A 116 -0.64 3.24 -23.21
CA ALA A 116 -1.33 3.52 -21.94
C ALA A 116 -1.34 5.03 -21.61
N PHE A 117 -0.37 5.80 -22.10
CA PHE A 117 -0.33 7.25 -21.93
C PHE A 117 -1.09 8.02 -23.02
N GLN A 118 -1.40 7.38 -24.16
CA GLN A 118 -2.16 8.00 -25.25
C GLN A 118 -3.68 7.88 -25.04
N SER A 119 -4.14 6.89 -24.28
CA SER A 119 -5.56 6.69 -23.98
C SER A 119 -6.16 7.74 -23.02
N THR A 120 -5.35 8.63 -22.43
CA THR A 120 -5.81 9.64 -21.47
C THR A 120 -6.28 10.95 -22.14
N GLU A 121 -6.08 11.14 -23.45
CA GLU A 121 -6.48 12.38 -24.15
C GLU A 121 -7.86 12.34 -24.85
N VAL A 122 -8.58 11.21 -24.81
CA VAL A 122 -9.92 11.09 -25.42
C VAL A 122 -10.97 10.91 -24.34
N GLY A 123 -11.30 12.00 -23.65
CA GLY A 123 -12.33 12.02 -22.62
C GLY A 123 -12.74 13.44 -22.25
N GLU A 124 -13.77 13.94 -22.95
CA GLU A 124 -14.66 15.04 -22.56
C GLU A 124 -14.22 16.48 -22.89
N GLN A 125 -14.50 16.89 -24.13
CA GLN A 125 -14.72 18.29 -24.48
C GLN A 125 -16.24 18.48 -24.60
N PRO A 126 -16.92 19.20 -23.67
CA PRO A 126 -18.36 19.42 -23.78
C PRO A 126 -18.64 20.36 -24.97
N ASP A 127 -19.46 19.87 -25.89
CA ASP A 127 -20.07 20.60 -27.01
C ASP A 127 -20.99 21.69 -26.45
N ILE A 128 -20.47 22.92 -26.35
CA ILE A 128 -21.28 24.10 -26.09
C ILE A 128 -21.97 24.45 -27.41
N LYS A 129 -23.25 24.11 -27.53
CA LYS A 129 -24.11 24.61 -28.60
C LYS A 129 -24.53 26.04 -28.26
N ASP A 130 -24.33 26.92 -29.24
CA ASP A 130 -24.80 28.31 -29.30
C ASP A 130 -26.34 28.44 -29.17
#